data_AF-A0A9Q8X1Y9-F1
#
_entry.id   AF-A0A9Q8X1Y9-F1
#
_cell.length_a   1.000
_cell.length_b   1.000
_cell.length_c   1.000
_cell.angle_alpha   90.00
_cell.angle_beta   90.00
_cell.angle_gamma   90.00
#
_symmetry.space_group_name_H-M   'P 1'
#
loop_
_entity.id
_entity.type
_entity.pdbx_description
1 polymer ?
#
loop_
_entity_poly.entity_id
_entity_poly.type
_entity_poly.pdbx_seq_one_letter_code
_entity_poly.pdbx_strand_id
1 'polypeptide(L)'
;MNKIKKTFLKEKENDYKLRNPKIFSKYVIVLSKNNPNIKFTFIDIVFFLVVIFYISLNYDSLIAMIETFGMLFSAPILFINEFFNQIFTFLLMLFFYGYFRNKGFNNKSED
;
A
#
# COMPACT_ATOMS: atom_id res chain seq x y z
N MET A 1 35.98 15.17 -10.62
CA MET A 1 35.33 15.03 -9.30
C MET A 1 33.82 15.01 -9.53
N ASN A 2 33.34 13.83 -9.90
CA ASN A 2 32.51 13.63 -11.09
C ASN A 2 31.18 12.98 -10.73
N LYS A 3 30.09 13.47 -11.32
CA LYS A 3 28.73 12.87 -11.41
C LYS A 3 28.11 12.35 -10.11
N ILE A 4 28.71 11.36 -9.45
CA ILE A 4 28.28 10.73 -8.20
C ILE A 4 28.00 11.76 -7.10
N LYS A 5 28.89 12.72 -6.86
CA LYS A 5 28.69 13.76 -5.83
C LYS A 5 27.48 14.67 -6.14
N LYS A 6 27.21 14.93 -7.42
CA LYS A 6 26.00 15.67 -7.85
C LYS A 6 24.74 14.83 -7.69
N THR A 7 24.79 13.54 -8.01
CA THR A 7 23.66 12.61 -7.82
C THR A 7 23.29 12.50 -6.35
N PHE A 8 24.29 12.36 -5.47
CA PHE A 8 24.10 12.23 -4.02
C PHE A 8 23.49 13.50 -3.40
N LEU A 9 23.93 14.68 -3.84
CA LEU A 9 23.36 15.95 -3.39
C LEU A 9 21.91 16.11 -3.87
N LYS A 10 21.59 15.66 -5.08
CA LYS A 10 20.24 15.68 -5.64
C LYS A 10 19.29 14.72 -4.92
N GLU A 11 19.77 13.53 -4.56
CA GLU A 11 19.05 12.57 -3.73
C GLU A 11 18.79 13.12 -2.32
N LYS A 12 19.79 13.73 -1.70
CA LYS A 12 19.67 14.34 -0.36
C LYS A 12 18.68 15.50 -0.34
N GLU A 13 18.63 16.30 -1.42
CA GLU A 13 17.67 17.38 -1.58
C GLU A 13 16.23 16.86 -1.82
N ASN A 14 16.09 15.75 -2.54
CA ASN A 14 14.80 15.08 -2.73
C ASN A 14 14.28 14.44 -1.42
N ASP A 15 15.15 13.78 -0.65
CA ASP A 15 14.80 13.23 0.67
C ASP A 15 14.40 14.35 1.65
N TYR A 16 15.08 15.50 1.59
CA TYR A 16 14.69 16.69 2.36
C TYR A 16 13.32 17.25 1.95
N LYS A 17 13.00 17.26 0.66
CA LYS A 17 11.66 17.67 0.15
C LYS A 17 10.56 16.70 0.59
N LEU A 18 10.86 15.41 0.69
CA LEU A 18 9.94 14.38 1.19
C LEU A 18 9.72 14.46 2.71
N ARG A 19 10.77 14.78 3.48
CA ARG A 19 10.70 14.93 4.95
C ARG A 19 10.07 16.25 5.40
N ASN A 20 9.96 17.25 4.52
CA ASN A 20 9.26 18.49 4.85
C ASN A 20 7.75 18.32 4.65
N PRO A 21 6.94 18.29 5.73
CA PRO A 21 5.52 17.99 5.65
C PRO A 21 4.74 18.99 4.78
N LYS A 22 5.22 20.24 4.65
CA LYS A 22 4.61 21.27 3.77
C LYS A 22 4.87 21.02 2.28
N ILE A 23 6.01 20.41 1.94
CA ILE A 23 6.36 20.10 0.54
C ILE A 23 5.74 18.77 0.14
N PHE A 24 5.76 17.78 1.04
CA PHE A 24 5.05 16.50 0.87
C PHE A 24 3.56 16.71 0.65
N SER A 25 2.89 17.51 1.49
CA SER A 25 1.46 17.81 1.32
C SER A 25 1.17 18.51 0.00
N LYS A 26 2.04 19.42 -0.44
CA LYS A 26 1.92 20.07 -1.76
C LYS A 26 2.10 19.06 -2.91
N TYR A 27 2.99 18.08 -2.75
CA TYR A 27 3.19 17.01 -3.73
C TYR A 27 1.98 16.07 -3.79
N VAL A 28 1.41 15.68 -2.64
CA VAL A 28 0.17 14.90 -2.55
C VAL A 28 -1.02 15.65 -3.16
N ILE A 29 -1.14 16.96 -2.92
CA ILE A 29 -2.18 17.80 -3.53
C ILE A 29 -2.00 17.90 -5.05
N VAL A 30 -0.76 18.04 -5.55
CA VAL A 30 -0.48 18.06 -7.00
C VAL A 30 -0.76 16.69 -7.63
N LEU A 31 -0.39 15.58 -6.97
CA LEU A 31 -0.75 14.22 -7.39
C LEU A 31 -2.27 14.00 -7.40
N SER A 32 -2.98 14.49 -6.39
CA SER A 32 -4.44 14.45 -6.30
C SER A 32 -5.11 15.28 -7.40
N LYS A 33 -4.56 16.46 -7.74
CA LYS A 33 -5.03 17.30 -8.85
C LYS A 33 -4.73 16.71 -10.22
N ASN A 34 -3.61 16.02 -10.38
CA ASN A 34 -3.20 15.39 -11.64
C ASN A 34 -3.85 14.01 -11.85
N ASN A 35 -4.38 13.39 -10.79
CA ASN A 35 -5.26 12.20 -10.84
C ASN A 35 -6.62 12.50 -10.20
N PRO A 36 -7.44 13.39 -10.80
CA PRO A 36 -8.74 13.77 -10.26
C PRO A 36 -9.77 12.62 -10.25
N ASN A 37 -9.41 11.47 -10.83
CA ASN A 37 -10.29 10.31 -10.99
C ASN A 37 -10.23 9.27 -9.88
N ILE A 38 -9.43 9.48 -8.82
CA ILE A 38 -9.53 8.64 -7.62
C ILE A 38 -10.76 9.10 -6.82
N LYS A 39 -11.95 8.81 -7.34
CA LYS A 39 -13.20 8.97 -6.60
C LYS A 39 -13.29 7.83 -5.59
N PHE A 40 -13.48 8.18 -4.32
CA PHE A 40 -13.78 7.22 -3.28
C PHE A 40 -15.18 6.66 -3.51
N THR A 41 -15.30 5.34 -3.57
CA THR A 41 -16.52 4.61 -3.90
C THR A 41 -17.00 3.81 -2.68
N PHE A 42 -18.25 3.38 -2.70
CA PHE A 42 -18.80 2.52 -1.63
C PHE A 42 -17.96 1.24 -1.40
N ILE A 43 -17.39 0.68 -2.47
CA ILE A 43 -16.52 -0.50 -2.41
C ILE A 43 -15.24 -0.21 -1.59
N ASP A 44 -14.72 1.02 -1.64
CA ASP A 44 -13.55 1.43 -0.84
C ASP A 44 -13.88 1.44 0.66
N ILE A 45 -15.09 1.89 1.04
CA ILE A 45 -15.56 1.88 2.43
C ILE A 45 -15.73 0.45 2.93
N VAL A 46 -16.41 -0.40 2.16
CA VAL A 46 -16.65 -1.80 2.53
C VAL A 46 -15.33 -2.57 2.67
N PHE A 47 -14.41 -2.38 1.73
CA PHE A 47 -13.09 -3.00 1.80
C PHE A 47 -12.33 -2.58 3.06
N PHE A 48 -12.33 -1.28 3.38
CA PHE A 48 -11.68 -0.77 4.58
C PHE A 48 -12.25 -1.39 5.87
N LEU A 49 -13.58 -1.51 5.97
CA LEU A 49 -14.25 -2.16 7.10
C LEU A 49 -13.88 -3.63 7.23
N VAL A 50 -13.85 -4.38 6.13
CA VAL A 50 -13.45 -5.79 6.11
C VAL A 50 -12.00 -5.94 6.56
N VAL A 51 -11.10 -5.08 6.10
CA VAL A 51 -9.68 -5.10 6.50
C VAL A 51 -9.52 -4.82 7.99
N ILE A 52 -10.19 -3.80 8.54
CA ILE A 52 -10.13 -3.50 9.98
C ILE A 52 -10.65 -4.69 10.79
N PHE A 53 -11.78 -5.27 10.38
CA PHE A 53 -12.38 -6.41 11.07
C PHE A 53 -11.44 -7.63 11.04
N TYR A 54 -10.83 -7.91 9.89
CA TYR A 54 -9.85 -8.98 9.74
C TYR A 54 -8.62 -8.78 10.64
N ILE A 55 -8.07 -7.56 10.67
CA ILE A 55 -6.94 -7.21 11.54
C ILE A 55 -7.33 -7.43 13.00
N SER A 56 -8.52 -6.99 13.41
CA SER A 56 -8.99 -7.16 14.79
C SER A 56 -9.12 -8.63 15.19
N LEU A 57 -9.55 -9.51 14.28
CA LEU A 57 -9.68 -10.94 14.55
C LEU A 57 -8.34 -11.69 14.57
N ASN A 58 -7.33 -11.18 13.87
CA ASN A 58 -6.04 -11.85 13.68
C ASN A 58 -4.87 -11.06 14.27
N TYR A 59 -5.15 -10.16 15.21
CA TYR A 59 -4.20 -9.16 15.70
C TYR A 59 -2.87 -9.76 16.14
N ASP A 60 -2.90 -10.76 17.03
CA ASP A 60 -1.68 -11.38 17.58
C ASP A 60 -0.82 -12.03 16.49
N SER A 61 -1.46 -12.71 15.53
CA SER A 61 -0.76 -13.36 14.44
C SER A 61 -0.17 -12.37 13.44
N LEU A 62 -0.84 -11.24 13.20
CA LEU A 62 -0.32 -10.19 12.32
C LEU A 62 0.82 -9.42 12.97
N ILE A 63 0.77 -9.20 14.28
CA ILE A 63 1.90 -8.64 15.04
C ILE A 63 3.09 -9.61 14.96
N ALA A 64 2.90 -10.90 15.20
CA ALA A 64 3.96 -11.90 15.07
C ALA A 64 4.58 -11.90 13.66
N MET A 65 3.76 -11.78 12.61
CA MET A 65 4.23 -11.67 11.23
C MET A 65 5.09 -10.42 10.99
N ILE A 66 4.75 -9.29 11.61
CA ILE A 66 5.51 -8.03 11.49
C ILE A 66 6.83 -8.12 12.26
N GLU A 67 6.79 -8.60 13.50
CA GLU A 67 7.98 -8.74 14.35
C GLU A 67 9.00 -9.70 13.74
N THR A 68 8.52 -10.74 13.07
CA THR A 68 9.35 -11.74 12.41
C THR A 68 9.59 -11.47 10.92
N PHE A 69 9.18 -10.31 10.40
CA PHE A 69 9.29 -9.96 8.98
C PHE A 69 10.73 -10.09 8.44
N GLY A 70 11.74 -9.87 9.29
CA GLY A 70 13.15 -10.09 8.93
C GLY A 70 13.45 -11.52 8.44
N MET A 71 12.69 -12.53 8.89
CA MET A 71 12.84 -13.92 8.44
C MET A 71 12.53 -14.09 6.95
N LEU A 72 11.80 -13.17 6.33
CA LEU A 72 11.58 -13.16 4.88
C LEU A 72 12.90 -13.17 4.09
N PHE A 73 13.95 -12.53 4.61
CA PHE A 73 15.23 -12.39 3.91
C PHE A 73 16.25 -13.48 4.28
N SER A 74 16.14 -14.06 5.46
CA SER A 74 17.06 -15.10 5.94
C SER A 74 16.53 -16.52 5.76
N ALA A 75 15.22 -16.73 5.96
CA ALA A 75 14.53 -18.02 5.88
C ALA A 75 13.14 -17.88 5.22
N PRO A 76 13.07 -17.49 3.94
CA PRO A 76 11.83 -17.13 3.25
C PRO A 76 10.77 -18.25 3.25
N ILE A 77 11.20 -19.51 3.06
CA ILE A 77 10.28 -20.65 3.01
C ILE A 77 9.59 -20.87 4.36
N LEU A 78 10.34 -20.73 5.46
CA LEU A 78 9.82 -20.90 6.81
C LEU A 78 8.81 -19.79 7.12
N PHE A 79 9.16 -18.54 6.82
CA PHE A 79 8.27 -17.39 6.99
C PHE A 79 6.97 -17.54 6.18
N ILE A 80 7.08 -17.95 4.90
CA ILE A 80 5.89 -18.17 4.06
C ILE A 80 5.02 -19.29 4.63
N ASN A 81 5.60 -20.40 5.11
CA ASN A 81 4.83 -21.49 5.68
C ASN A 81 4.11 -21.09 6.97
N GLU A 82 4.78 -20.31 7.83
CA GLU A 82 4.26 -19.87 9.13
C GLU A 82 3.10 -18.87 8.96
N PHE A 83 3.22 -17.96 8.00
CA PHE A 83 2.23 -16.90 7.75
C PHE A 83 1.42 -17.07 6.47
N PHE A 84 1.39 -18.29 5.91
CA PHE A 84 0.77 -18.57 4.61
C PHE A 84 -0.69 -18.09 4.57
N ASN A 85 -1.46 -18.41 5.60
CA ASN A 85 -2.89 -18.09 5.66
C ASN A 85 -3.13 -16.58 5.68
N GLN A 86 -2.30 -15.84 6.41
CA GLN A 86 -2.39 -14.39 6.56
C GLN A 86 -2.05 -13.72 5.23
N ILE A 87 -0.95 -14.13 4.62
CA ILE A 87 -0.50 -13.66 3.30
C ILE A 87 -1.56 -13.95 2.24
N PHE A 88 -2.03 -15.20 2.17
CA PHE A 88 -3.02 -15.63 1.20
C PHE A 88 -4.36 -14.92 1.38
N THR A 89 -4.82 -14.74 2.61
CA THR A 89 -6.07 -14.01 2.90
C THR A 89 -5.97 -12.55 2.48
N PHE A 90 -4.85 -11.88 2.76
CA PHE A 90 -4.63 -10.51 2.29
C PHE A 90 -4.60 -10.40 0.76
N LEU A 91 -3.95 -11.35 0.08
CA LEU A 91 -3.93 -11.39 -1.38
C LEU A 91 -5.33 -11.58 -1.96
N LEU A 92 -6.14 -12.47 -1.38
CA LEU A 92 -7.54 -12.66 -1.77
C LEU A 92 -8.36 -11.38 -1.57
N MET A 93 -8.24 -10.73 -0.41
CA MET A 93 -8.94 -9.48 -0.12
C MET A 93 -8.57 -8.39 -1.15
N LEU A 94 -7.29 -8.24 -1.48
CA LEU A 94 -6.82 -7.30 -2.51
C LEU A 94 -7.32 -7.65 -3.90
N PHE A 95 -7.32 -8.93 -4.26
CA PHE A 95 -7.82 -9.41 -5.54
C PHE A 95 -9.31 -9.09 -5.70
N PHE A 96 -10.13 -9.45 -4.71
CA PHE A 96 -11.57 -9.16 -4.74
C PHE A 96 -11.84 -7.67 -4.76
N TYR A 97 -11.11 -6.89 -3.94
CA TYR A 97 -11.22 -5.44 -3.97
C TYR A 97 -10.94 -4.86 -5.35
N GLY A 98 -9.83 -5.25 -5.98
CA GLY A 98 -9.49 -4.83 -7.34
C GLY A 98 -10.55 -5.25 -8.35
N TYR A 99 -11.03 -6.49 -8.28
CA TYR A 99 -12.10 -7.01 -9.13
C TYR A 99 -13.38 -6.19 -9.01
N PHE A 100 -13.89 -6.01 -7.80
CA PHE A 100 -15.15 -5.27 -7.56
C PHE A 100 -15.00 -3.79 -7.91
N ARG A 101 -13.87 -3.17 -7.54
CA ARG A 101 -13.61 -1.76 -7.85
C ARG A 101 -13.57 -1.52 -9.36
N ASN A 102 -12.91 -2.38 -10.12
CA ASN A 102 -12.83 -2.26 -11.59
C ASN A 102 -14.17 -2.58 -12.26
N LYS A 103 -14.94 -3.54 -11.75
CA LYS A 103 -16.29 -3.83 -12.28
C LYS A 103 -17.26 -2.66 -12.07
N GLY A 104 -17.15 -1.95 -10.95
CA GLY A 104 -17.91 -0.72 -10.68
C GLY A 104 -17.56 0.47 -11.59
N PHE A 105 -16.39 0.46 -12.24
CA PHE A 105 -16.00 1.45 -13.25
C PHE A 105 -16.58 1.13 -14.64
N ASN A 106 -16.59 -0.15 -15.05
CA ASN A 106 -17.08 -0.55 -16.38
C ASN A 106 -18.61 -0.49 -16.52
N ASN A 107 -19.37 -0.62 -15.44
CA ASN A 107 -20.83 -0.52 -15.49
C ASN A 107 -21.36 0.92 -15.62
N LYS A 108 -20.50 1.94 -15.71
CA LYS A 108 -20.90 3.34 -15.91
C LYS A 108 -20.66 3.87 -17.32
N SER A 109 -20.18 3.03 -18.24
CA SER A 109 -19.94 3.38 -19.65
C SER A 109 -21.01 2.84 -20.61
N GLU A 110 -22.04 2.17 -20.09
CA GLU A 110 -23.22 1.71 -20.84
C GLU A 110 -24.46 2.35 -20.23
N ASP A 111 -24.65 3.65 -20.48
CA ASP A 111 -25.94 4.37 -20.42
C ASP A 111 -25.82 5.65 -21.27
#